data_AF-A0A9N7RRK7-F1
#
_entry.id   AF-A0A9N7RRK7-F1
#
_cell.length_a   1.000
_cell.length_b   1.000
_cell.length_c   1.000
_cell.angle_alpha   90.00
_cell.angle_beta   90.00
_cell.angle_gamma   90.00
#
_symmetry.space_group_name_H-M   'P 1'
#
loop_
_entity.id
_entity.type
_entity.pdbx_description
1 polymer ?
#
loop_
_entity_poly.entity_id
_entity_poly.type
_entity_poly.pdbx_seq_one_letter_code
_entity_poly.pdbx_strand_id
1 'polypeptide(L)'
;MVAGILRQNNIAWSFRKSLVVILPAASRYKELKFVRGILENDPTNSLAWLYLVWFVRMYVKDFLIDTIDTELRDVTDVLKCRDNMHAWCYRQWLVAEKHQNGGDFQSAVSIIREECNLTGQVLADDVKNIYAWSHRKWTMERFGGWKDELMFCQQVLENDIRNTLAWNQFYYNTLVVTLYIGGVFEKLTTF
;
A
#
# COMPACT_ATOMS: atom_id res chain seq x y z
N MET A 1 7.27 -23.73 -15.64
CA MET A 1 6.45 -23.80 -16.87
C MET A 1 5.08 -23.11 -16.69
N VAL A 2 4.25 -23.49 -15.70
CA VAL A 2 2.91 -22.90 -15.47
C VAL A 2 2.94 -21.39 -15.15
N ALA A 3 3.86 -20.93 -14.29
CA ALA A 3 3.97 -19.51 -13.93
C ALA A 3 4.24 -18.59 -15.14
N GLY A 4 5.06 -19.05 -16.09
CA GLY A 4 5.36 -18.30 -17.32
C GLY A 4 4.16 -18.18 -18.25
N ILE A 5 3.34 -19.23 -18.37
CA ILE A 5 2.11 -19.22 -19.18
C ILE A 5 1.09 -18.24 -18.60
N LEU A 6 0.95 -18.19 -17.27
CA LEU A 6 -0.02 -17.32 -16.61
C LEU A 6 0.40 -15.85 -16.57
N ARG A 7 1.69 -15.54 -16.71
CA ARG A 7 2.19 -14.15 -16.62
C ARG A 7 1.54 -13.18 -17.62
N GLN A 8 1.17 -13.66 -18.81
CA GLN A 8 0.61 -12.80 -19.87
C GLN A 8 -0.77 -13.29 -20.36
N ASN A 9 -1.32 -14.36 -19.79
CA ASN A 9 -2.55 -14.96 -20.26
C ASN A 9 -3.78 -14.46 -19.48
N ASN A 10 -4.35 -13.34 -19.93
CA ASN A 10 -5.55 -12.74 -19.37
C ASN A 10 -6.78 -13.68 -19.42
N ILE A 11 -6.91 -14.51 -20.45
CA ILE A 11 -8.01 -15.48 -20.60
C ILE A 11 -7.94 -16.51 -19.49
N ALA A 12 -6.76 -17.03 -19.18
CA ALA A 12 -6.57 -17.99 -18.09
C ALA A 12 -6.99 -17.39 -16.74
N TRP A 13 -6.61 -16.13 -16.46
CA TRP A 13 -7.04 -15.45 -15.24
C TRP A 13 -8.55 -15.22 -15.21
N SER A 14 -9.17 -14.83 -16.33
CA SER A 14 -10.62 -14.67 -16.43
C SER A 14 -11.36 -15.98 -16.15
N PHE A 15 -10.92 -17.08 -16.77
CA PHE A 15 -11.47 -18.41 -16.52
C PHE A 15 -11.31 -18.82 -15.05
N ARG A 16 -10.16 -18.54 -14.44
CA ARG A 16 -9.94 -18.81 -13.01
C ARG A 16 -10.88 -18.01 -12.10
N LYS A 17 -11.25 -16.77 -12.46
CA LYS A 17 -12.28 -16.02 -11.71
C LYS A 17 -13.62 -16.77 -11.74
N SER A 18 -14.03 -17.26 -12.91
CA SER A 18 -15.26 -18.06 -13.06
C SER A 18 -15.21 -19.35 -12.24
N LEU A 19 -14.06 -20.06 -12.23
CA LEU A 19 -13.90 -21.29 -11.45
C LEU A 19 -14.06 -21.05 -9.94
N VAL A 20 -13.45 -20.00 -9.40
CA VAL A 20 -13.55 -19.70 -7.96
C VAL A 20 -14.97 -19.43 -7.50
N VAL A 21 -15.79 -18.83 -8.37
CA VAL A 21 -17.21 -18.56 -8.08
C VAL A 21 -18.02 -19.86 -8.00
N ILE A 22 -17.70 -20.85 -8.83
CA ILE A 22 -18.46 -22.10 -8.96
C ILE A 22 -17.98 -23.17 -7.97
N LEU A 23 -16.69 -23.16 -7.63
CA LEU A 23 -16.09 -24.16 -6.73
C LEU A 23 -16.50 -23.93 -5.26
N PRO A 24 -16.52 -24.99 -4.44
CA PRO A 24 -16.86 -24.87 -3.03
C PRO A 24 -15.93 -23.91 -2.28
N ALA A 25 -16.46 -23.22 -1.25
CA ALA A 25 -15.72 -22.26 -0.42
C ALA A 25 -14.40 -22.83 0.14
N ALA A 26 -14.38 -24.12 0.49
CA ALA A 26 -13.17 -24.83 0.95
C ALA A 26 -12.00 -24.80 -0.08
N SER A 27 -12.28 -24.56 -1.36
CA SER A 27 -11.26 -24.45 -2.42
C SER A 27 -10.55 -23.09 -2.40
N ARG A 28 -11.13 -22.06 -1.77
CA ARG A 28 -10.60 -20.68 -1.76
C ARG A 28 -9.26 -20.58 -1.03
N TYR A 29 -9.02 -21.40 -0.02
CA TYR A 29 -7.70 -21.45 0.64
C TYR A 29 -6.60 -21.99 -0.28
N LYS A 30 -6.89 -23.04 -1.05
CA LYS A 30 -5.96 -23.59 -2.05
C LYS A 30 -5.69 -22.58 -3.16
N GLU A 31 -6.72 -21.84 -3.53
CA GLU A 31 -6.64 -20.78 -4.52
C GLU A 31 -5.74 -19.61 -4.08
N LEU A 32 -5.94 -19.12 -2.85
CA LEU A 32 -5.10 -18.08 -2.26
C LEU A 32 -3.63 -18.53 -2.23
N LYS A 33 -3.38 -19.75 -1.74
CA LYS A 33 -2.03 -20.33 -1.71
C LYS A 33 -1.41 -20.45 -3.10
N PHE A 34 -2.21 -20.81 -4.11
CA PHE A 34 -1.74 -20.89 -5.49
C PHE A 34 -1.29 -19.53 -6.03
N VAL A 35 -2.09 -18.48 -5.83
CA VAL A 35 -1.75 -17.13 -6.31
C VAL A 35 -0.54 -16.58 -5.58
N ARG A 36 -0.45 -16.78 -4.25
CA ARG A 36 0.74 -16.43 -3.47
C ARG A 36 1.99 -17.14 -4.00
N GLY A 37 1.90 -18.44 -4.28
CA GLY A 37 3.01 -19.20 -4.87
C GLY A 37 3.45 -18.66 -6.24
N ILE A 38 2.54 -18.10 -7.05
CA ILE A 38 2.94 -17.41 -8.29
C ILE A 38 3.74 -16.15 -7.97
N LEU A 39 3.28 -15.35 -7.01
CA LEU A 39 3.90 -14.08 -6.62
C LEU A 39 5.23 -14.27 -5.90
N GLU A 40 5.40 -15.34 -5.12
CA GLU A 40 6.70 -15.72 -4.53
C GLU A 40 7.76 -15.99 -5.61
N ASN A 41 7.36 -16.65 -6.71
CA ASN A 41 8.25 -16.96 -7.82
C ASN A 41 8.45 -15.78 -8.78
N ASP A 42 7.42 -14.96 -8.99
CA ASP A 42 7.46 -13.77 -9.84
C ASP A 42 6.68 -12.61 -9.22
N PRO A 43 7.32 -11.85 -8.30
CA PRO A 43 6.68 -10.72 -7.65
C PRO A 43 6.24 -9.63 -8.63
N THR A 44 6.80 -9.58 -9.83
CA THR A 44 6.50 -8.55 -10.85
C THR A 44 5.27 -8.87 -11.70
N ASN A 45 4.61 -10.01 -11.45
CA ASN A 45 3.44 -10.45 -12.21
C ASN A 45 2.20 -9.59 -11.89
N SER A 46 1.97 -8.57 -12.73
CA SER A 46 0.85 -7.63 -12.60
C SER A 46 -0.52 -8.32 -12.63
N LEU A 47 -0.70 -9.33 -13.47
CA LEU A 47 -1.98 -10.06 -13.56
C LEU A 47 -2.26 -10.87 -12.31
N ALA A 48 -1.23 -11.48 -11.71
CA ALA A 48 -1.37 -12.21 -10.44
C ALA A 48 -1.74 -11.26 -9.29
N TRP A 49 -1.13 -10.07 -9.22
CA TRP A 49 -1.54 -9.06 -8.23
C TRP A 49 -2.96 -8.55 -8.44
N LEU A 50 -3.35 -8.22 -9.68
CA LEU A 50 -4.71 -7.80 -9.99
C LEU A 50 -5.74 -8.89 -9.63
N TYR A 51 -5.38 -10.15 -9.86
CA TYR A 51 -6.19 -11.29 -9.45
C TYR A 51 -6.25 -11.41 -7.92
N LEU A 52 -5.13 -11.31 -7.21
CA LEU A 52 -5.07 -11.39 -5.75
C LEU A 52 -5.93 -10.30 -5.10
N VAL A 53 -5.78 -9.05 -5.53
CA VAL A 53 -6.58 -7.92 -5.06
C VAL A 53 -8.07 -8.20 -5.25
N TRP A 54 -8.47 -8.67 -6.43
CA TRP A 54 -9.86 -9.03 -6.70
C TRP A 54 -10.33 -10.19 -5.80
N PHE A 55 -9.53 -11.26 -5.71
CA PHE A 55 -9.86 -12.46 -4.98
C PHE A 55 -10.05 -12.18 -3.49
N VAL A 56 -9.07 -11.51 -2.87
CA VAL A 56 -9.14 -11.18 -1.44
C VAL A 56 -10.28 -10.20 -1.18
N ARG A 57 -10.50 -9.19 -2.03
CA ARG A 57 -11.68 -8.30 -1.90
C ARG A 57 -13.02 -9.04 -1.86
N MET A 58 -13.17 -10.08 -2.67
CA MET A 58 -14.43 -10.83 -2.76
C MET A 58 -14.61 -11.84 -1.63
N TYR A 59 -13.51 -12.41 -1.16
CA TYR A 59 -13.55 -13.59 -0.30
C TYR A 59 -12.84 -13.42 1.03
N VAL A 60 -12.37 -12.22 1.39
CA VAL A 60 -11.68 -11.94 2.68
C VAL A 60 -12.49 -12.43 3.88
N LYS A 61 -13.82 -12.32 3.82
CA LYS A 61 -14.75 -12.78 4.87
C LYS A 61 -14.81 -14.29 5.04
N ASP A 62 -14.41 -15.04 4.01
CA ASP A 62 -14.28 -16.50 4.09
C ASP A 62 -12.99 -16.93 4.78
N PHE A 63 -12.09 -15.98 5.03
CA PHE A 63 -10.84 -16.18 5.74
C PHE A 63 -10.92 -15.50 7.12
N LEU A 64 -10.19 -16.02 8.11
CA LEU A 64 -10.13 -15.44 9.46
C LEU A 64 -9.46 -14.06 9.43
N ILE A 65 -9.77 -13.18 10.40
CA ILE A 65 -9.21 -11.82 10.53
C ILE A 65 -7.67 -11.83 10.51
N ASP A 66 -7.04 -12.87 11.08
CA ASP A 66 -5.59 -13.12 11.05
C ASP A 66 -4.97 -13.14 9.63
N THR A 67 -5.80 -13.28 8.61
CA THR A 67 -5.39 -13.28 7.20
C THR A 67 -4.93 -11.90 6.76
N ILE A 68 -5.57 -10.81 7.19
CA ILE A 68 -5.18 -9.45 6.79
C ILE A 68 -3.82 -9.09 7.38
N ASP A 69 -3.57 -9.43 8.65
CA ASP A 69 -2.27 -9.18 9.30
C ASP A 69 -1.14 -10.00 8.68
N THR A 70 -1.44 -11.24 8.30
CA THR A 70 -0.49 -12.08 7.57
C THR A 70 -0.18 -11.47 6.20
N GLU A 71 -1.21 -11.07 5.45
CA GLU A 71 -1.05 -10.45 4.12
C GLU A 71 -0.27 -9.12 4.20
N LEU A 72 -0.53 -8.28 5.21
CA LEU A 72 0.22 -7.04 5.43
C LEU A 72 1.71 -7.32 5.67
N ARG A 73 2.03 -8.40 6.41
CA ARG A 73 3.41 -8.82 6.67
C ARG A 73 4.08 -9.29 5.38
N ASP A 74 3.45 -10.21 4.66
CA ASP A 74 3.96 -10.76 3.40
C ASP A 74 4.22 -9.64 2.37
N VAL A 75 3.29 -8.69 2.24
CA VAL A 75 3.43 -7.55 1.32
C VAL A 75 4.54 -6.59 1.77
N THR A 76 4.75 -6.41 3.07
CA THR A 76 5.84 -5.56 3.59
C THR A 76 7.20 -6.02 3.07
N ASP A 77 7.44 -7.33 3.08
CA ASP A 77 8.70 -7.90 2.61
C ASP A 77 8.90 -7.67 1.11
N VAL A 78 7.85 -7.79 0.31
CA VAL A 78 7.88 -7.48 -1.13
C VAL A 78 8.24 -6.01 -1.36
N LEU A 79 7.60 -5.09 -0.63
CA LEU A 79 7.78 -3.64 -0.80
C LEU A 79 9.18 -3.16 -0.44
N LYS A 80 9.83 -3.78 0.56
CA LYS A 80 11.21 -3.44 0.93
C LYS A 80 12.24 -3.97 -0.07
N CYS A 81 11.93 -5.06 -0.76
CA CYS A 81 12.89 -5.69 -1.68
C CYS A 81 12.84 -5.11 -3.09
N ARG A 82 11.68 -4.62 -3.54
CA ARG A 82 11.45 -4.25 -4.95
C ARG A 82 10.40 -3.16 -5.11
N ASP A 83 10.61 -2.33 -6.13
CA ASP A 83 9.59 -1.43 -6.65
C ASP A 83 8.44 -2.20 -7.30
N ASN A 84 7.27 -2.15 -6.68
CA ASN A 84 6.09 -2.82 -7.18
C ASN A 84 4.81 -2.04 -6.89
N MET A 85 4.33 -1.31 -7.89
CA MET A 85 3.09 -0.54 -7.83
C MET A 85 1.90 -1.37 -7.33
N HIS A 86 1.79 -2.64 -7.77
CA HIS A 86 0.64 -3.46 -7.44
C HIS A 86 0.64 -3.91 -5.98
N ALA A 87 1.82 -4.21 -5.44
CA ALA A 87 1.99 -4.50 -4.01
C ALA A 87 1.61 -3.28 -3.16
N TRP A 88 1.99 -2.06 -3.58
CA TRP A 88 1.59 -0.82 -2.91
C TRP A 88 0.07 -0.64 -2.92
N CYS A 89 -0.57 -0.78 -4.10
CA CYS A 89 -2.03 -0.69 -4.20
C CYS A 89 -2.76 -1.75 -3.36
N TYR A 90 -2.20 -2.96 -3.29
CA TYR A 90 -2.77 -4.03 -2.47
C TYR A 90 -2.63 -3.74 -0.98
N ARG A 91 -1.48 -3.22 -0.55
CA ARG A 91 -1.28 -2.76 0.84
C ARG A 91 -2.28 -1.69 1.24
N GLN A 92 -2.49 -0.67 0.41
CA GLN A 92 -3.48 0.38 0.67
C GLN A 92 -4.87 -0.19 0.93
N TRP A 93 -5.27 -1.18 0.13
CA TRP A 93 -6.54 -1.86 0.34
C TRP A 93 -6.58 -2.65 1.65
N LEU A 94 -5.54 -3.43 1.96
CA LEU A 94 -5.45 -4.19 3.22
C LEU A 94 -5.53 -3.28 4.45
N VAL A 95 -4.80 -2.15 4.44
CA VAL A 95 -4.81 -1.16 5.54
C VAL A 95 -6.20 -0.54 5.70
N ALA A 96 -6.86 -0.17 4.59
CA ALA A 96 -8.20 0.38 4.63
C ALA A 96 -9.24 -0.63 5.13
N GLU A 97 -9.15 -1.89 4.70
CA GLU A 97 -10.02 -2.98 5.12
C GLU A 97 -9.82 -3.29 6.62
N LYS A 98 -8.55 -3.31 7.07
CA LYS A 98 -8.21 -3.51 8.48
C LYS A 98 -8.80 -2.40 9.35
N HIS A 99 -8.68 -1.14 8.94
CA HIS A 99 -9.25 0.00 9.66
C HIS A 99 -10.78 -0.06 9.74
N GLN A 100 -11.46 -0.49 8.67
CA GLN A 100 -12.92 -0.58 8.65
C GLN A 100 -13.47 -1.70 9.53
N ASN A 101 -12.76 -2.84 9.61
CA ASN A 101 -13.24 -4.04 10.31
C ASN A 101 -12.57 -4.26 11.69
N GLY A 102 -11.47 -3.57 12.00
CA GLY A 102 -10.60 -3.83 13.14
C GLY A 102 -11.09 -3.36 14.51
N GLY A 103 -12.29 -2.79 14.60
CA GLY A 103 -12.81 -2.19 15.84
C GLY A 103 -11.97 -1.02 16.36
N ASP A 104 -12.36 -0.44 17.51
CA ASP A 104 -11.71 0.73 18.14
C ASP A 104 -10.22 0.52 18.53
N PHE A 105 -9.68 -0.70 18.39
CA PHE A 105 -8.34 -1.05 18.87
C PHE A 105 -7.20 -0.50 18.00
N GLN A 106 -7.41 -0.30 16.68
CA GLN A 106 -6.41 0.30 15.81
C GLN A 106 -6.80 1.73 15.43
N SER A 107 -6.37 2.70 16.23
CA SER A 107 -6.63 4.11 15.97
C SER A 107 -5.90 4.61 14.72
N ALA A 108 -6.46 5.60 14.04
CA ALA A 108 -5.84 6.24 12.87
C ALA A 108 -4.37 6.64 13.12
N VAL A 109 -4.02 7.05 14.35
CA VAL A 109 -2.65 7.39 14.76
C VAL A 109 -1.69 6.19 14.64
N SER A 110 -2.13 4.99 15.04
CA SER A 110 -1.30 3.78 14.94
C SER A 110 -1.05 3.39 13.49
N ILE A 111 -2.06 3.50 12.62
CA ILE A 111 -1.93 3.24 11.18
C ILE A 111 -0.95 4.23 10.54
N ILE A 112 -1.11 5.54 10.82
CA ILE A 112 -0.20 6.56 10.31
C ILE A 112 1.24 6.23 10.72
N ARG A 113 1.46 5.87 11.99
CA ARG A 113 2.81 5.52 12.48
C ARG A 113 3.39 4.31 11.74
N GLU A 114 2.62 3.24 11.58
CA GLU A 114 3.06 2.02 10.88
C GLU A 114 3.40 2.30 9.41
N GLU A 115 2.51 2.98 8.69
CA GLU A 115 2.69 3.28 7.26
C GLU A 115 3.79 4.31 7.00
N CYS A 116 3.92 5.33 7.85
CA CYS A 116 5.02 6.30 7.77
C CYS A 116 6.37 5.67 8.11
N ASN A 117 6.43 4.71 9.04
CA ASN A 117 7.65 3.97 9.35
C ASN A 117 8.06 3.08 8.18
N LEU A 118 7.12 2.35 7.58
CA LEU A 118 7.39 1.51 6.42
C LEU A 118 7.92 2.35 5.24
N THR A 119 7.19 3.39 4.86
CA THR A 119 7.59 4.26 3.75
C THR A 119 8.88 5.01 4.06
N GLY A 120 9.12 5.38 5.33
CA GLY A 120 10.38 5.99 5.77
C GLY A 120 11.58 5.06 5.56
N GLN A 121 11.43 3.77 5.86
CA GLN A 121 12.48 2.77 5.57
C GLN A 121 12.76 2.65 4.07
N VAL A 122 11.70 2.55 3.24
CA VAL A 122 11.86 2.46 1.78
C VAL A 122 12.50 3.73 1.20
N LEU A 123 12.13 4.92 1.69
CA LEU A 123 12.68 6.19 1.24
C LEU A 123 14.10 6.47 1.77
N ALA A 124 14.51 5.83 2.87
CA ALA A 124 15.89 5.86 3.32
C ALA A 124 16.83 5.12 2.35
N ASP A 125 16.33 4.04 1.74
CA ASP A 125 17.06 3.27 0.72
C ASP A 125 16.97 3.92 -0.67
N ASP A 126 15.78 4.34 -1.10
CA ASP A 126 15.55 5.09 -2.34
C ASP A 126 14.59 6.26 -2.12
N VAL A 127 15.15 7.44 -1.89
CA VAL A 127 14.40 8.68 -1.67
C VAL A 127 13.60 9.12 -2.90
N LYS A 128 13.86 8.55 -4.09
CA LYS A 128 13.15 8.85 -5.34
C LYS A 128 12.03 7.84 -5.63
N ASN A 129 11.74 6.91 -4.72
CA ASN A 129 10.70 5.92 -4.88
C ASN A 129 9.31 6.56 -4.98
N ILE A 130 8.79 6.66 -6.21
CA ILE A 130 7.51 7.31 -6.50
C ILE A 130 6.33 6.63 -5.82
N TYR A 131 6.41 5.33 -5.58
CA TYR A 131 5.32 4.57 -4.98
C TYR A 131 5.27 4.78 -3.47
N ALA A 132 6.42 4.85 -2.79
CA ALA A 132 6.48 5.19 -1.38
C ALA A 132 5.93 6.61 -1.14
N TRP A 133 6.33 7.61 -1.93
CA TRP A 133 5.76 8.96 -1.86
C TRP A 133 4.25 8.99 -2.12
N SER A 134 3.78 8.29 -3.15
CA SER A 134 2.35 8.17 -3.44
C SER A 134 1.59 7.50 -2.30
N HIS A 135 2.20 6.52 -1.63
CA HIS A 135 1.60 5.83 -0.50
C HIS A 135 1.48 6.75 0.71
N ARG A 136 2.53 7.54 1.01
CA ARG A 136 2.48 8.55 2.08
C ARG A 136 1.35 9.56 1.85
N LYS A 137 1.24 10.09 0.62
CA LYS A 137 0.14 11.00 0.25
C LYS A 137 -1.23 10.36 0.52
N TRP A 138 -1.43 9.13 0.06
CA TRP A 138 -2.68 8.39 0.30
C TRP A 138 -2.96 8.20 1.80
N THR A 139 -1.94 7.87 2.60
CA THR A 139 -2.07 7.74 4.07
C THR A 139 -2.55 9.04 4.69
N MET A 140 -1.97 10.18 4.29
CA MET A 140 -2.37 11.49 4.81
C MET A 140 -3.81 11.86 4.43
N GLU A 141 -4.19 11.63 3.17
CA GLU A 141 -5.55 11.87 2.68
C GLU A 141 -6.59 11.03 3.42
N ARG A 142 -6.22 9.80 3.81
CA ARG A 142 -7.15 8.85 4.41
C ARG A 142 -7.25 8.97 5.93
N PHE A 143 -6.13 9.24 6.61
CA PHE A 143 -6.04 9.15 8.07
C PHE A 143 -5.59 10.46 8.75
N GLY A 144 -5.07 11.43 7.99
CA GLY A 144 -4.48 12.66 8.53
C GLY A 144 -2.98 12.50 8.85
N GLY A 145 -2.47 13.31 9.78
CA GLY A 145 -1.03 13.30 10.14
C GLY A 145 -0.16 14.34 9.42
N TRP A 146 -0.78 15.32 8.75
CA TRP A 146 -0.11 16.31 7.89
C TRP A 146 1.05 17.07 8.55
N LYS A 147 0.97 17.34 9.86
CA LYS A 147 2.02 18.07 10.57
C LYS A 147 3.33 17.28 10.62
N ASP A 148 3.25 15.99 10.92
CA ASP A 148 4.43 15.11 10.98
C ASP A 148 4.99 14.87 9.58
N GLU A 149 4.11 14.79 8.57
CA GLU A 149 4.52 14.68 7.18
C GLU A 149 5.25 15.92 6.67
N LEU A 150 4.83 17.13 7.07
CA LEU A 150 5.54 18.37 6.75
C LEU A 150 6.95 18.36 7.34
N MET A 151 7.12 17.93 8.60
CA MET A 151 8.45 17.80 9.22
C MET A 151 9.32 16.77 8.48
N PHE A 152 8.75 15.64 8.07
CA PHE A 152 9.46 14.64 7.27
C PHE A 152 9.92 15.22 5.92
N CYS A 153 9.05 15.96 5.21
CA CYS A 153 9.41 16.60 3.96
C CYS A 153 10.56 17.61 4.15
N GLN A 154 10.54 18.40 5.24
CA GLN A 154 11.64 19.31 5.57
C GLN A 154 12.96 18.57 5.76
N GLN A 155 12.97 17.48 6.53
CA GLN A 155 14.17 16.67 6.73
C GLN A 155 14.72 16.12 5.40
N VAL A 156 13.85 15.69 4.49
CA VAL A 156 14.28 15.23 3.17
C VAL A 156 14.87 16.38 2.34
N LEU A 157 14.26 17.57 2.39
CA LEU A 157 14.72 18.76 1.65
C LEU A 157 16.01 19.37 2.22
N GLU A 158 16.23 19.28 3.53
CA GLU A 158 17.49 19.67 4.17
C GLU A 158 18.66 18.79 3.67
N ASN A 159 18.38 17.51 3.41
CA ASN A 159 19.37 16.56 2.87
C ASN A 159 19.54 16.69 1.35
N ASP A 160 18.45 16.90 0.60
CA ASP A 160 18.45 17.11 -0.85
C ASP A 160 17.41 18.16 -1.26
N ILE A 161 17.88 19.40 -1.35
CA ILE A 161 17.05 20.56 -1.74
C ILE A 161 16.49 20.44 -3.17
N ARG A 162 17.04 19.55 -4.01
CA ARG A 162 16.59 19.33 -5.39
C ARG A 162 15.56 18.21 -5.49
N ASN A 163 15.18 17.56 -4.38
CA ASN A 163 14.20 16.49 -4.40
C ASN A 163 12.80 16.99 -4.78
N THR A 164 12.42 16.77 -6.04
CA THR A 164 11.13 17.23 -6.58
C THR A 164 9.93 16.54 -5.93
N LEU A 165 10.06 15.28 -5.51
CA LEU A 165 8.97 14.55 -4.87
C LEU A 165 8.68 15.11 -3.48
N ALA A 166 9.73 15.41 -2.71
CA ALA A 166 9.60 16.05 -1.41
C ALA A 166 8.99 17.46 -1.52
N TRP A 167 9.41 18.26 -2.49
CA TRP A 167 8.78 19.56 -2.77
C TRP A 167 7.30 19.45 -3.13
N ASN A 168 6.96 18.51 -4.03
CA ASN A 168 5.57 18.27 -4.43
C ASN A 168 4.69 17.88 -3.24
N GLN A 169 5.19 16.97 -2.39
CA GLN A 169 4.51 16.52 -1.18
C GLN A 169 4.35 17.67 -0.16
N PHE A 170 5.42 18.43 0.08
CA PHE A 170 5.41 19.60 0.98
C PHE A 170 4.36 20.63 0.53
N TYR A 171 4.39 21.02 -0.75
CA TYR A 171 3.44 21.97 -1.31
C TYR A 171 1.99 21.50 -1.15
N TYR A 172 1.72 20.22 -1.46
CA TYR A 172 0.40 19.63 -1.30
C TYR A 172 -0.07 19.68 0.15
N ASN A 173 0.78 19.26 1.09
CA ASN A 173 0.43 19.23 2.52
C ASN A 173 0.19 20.63 3.09
N THR A 174 1.00 21.61 2.71
CA THR A 174 0.82 23.00 3.12
C THR A 174 -0.51 23.55 2.60
N LEU A 175 -0.86 23.27 1.35
CA LEU A 175 -2.16 23.65 0.78
C LEU A 175 -3.31 23.03 1.58
N VAL A 176 -3.23 21.72 1.87
CA VAL A 176 -4.27 21.01 2.63
C VAL A 176 -4.43 21.58 4.04
N VAL A 177 -3.33 21.79 4.78
CA VAL A 177 -3.36 22.36 6.13
C VAL A 177 -3.92 23.79 6.11
N THR A 178 -3.53 24.60 5.13
CA THR A 178 -3.95 26.01 5.05
C THR A 178 -5.42 26.15 4.69
N LEU A 179 -5.90 25.39 3.69
CA LEU A 179 -7.27 25.51 3.18
C LEU A 179 -8.29 24.77 4.03
N TYR A 180 -7.93 23.64 4.64
CA TYR A 180 -8.89 22.75 5.30
C TYR A 180 -8.76 22.72 6.83
N ILE A 181 -7.62 23.12 7.39
CA ILE A 181 -7.36 23.00 8.84
C ILE A 181 -7.13 24.37 9.51
N GLY A 182 -6.87 25.44 8.74
CA GLY A 182 -6.99 26.84 9.16
C GLY A 182 -6.20 27.22 10.42
N GLY A 183 -4.88 27.45 10.28
CA GLY A 183 -4.15 28.19 11.32
C GLY A 183 -2.65 27.93 11.49
N VAL A 184 -1.89 27.48 10.49
CA VAL A 184 -0.44 27.22 10.66
C VAL A 184 0.37 27.82 9.50
N PHE A 185 0.59 29.14 9.50
CA PHE A 185 1.50 29.77 8.53
C PHE A 185 2.57 30.68 9.14
N GLU A 186 2.71 30.77 10.47
CA GLU A 186 3.67 31.71 11.07
C GLU A 186 5.11 31.18 11.25
N LYS A 187 5.43 29.91 10.89
CA LYS A 187 6.76 29.34 11.15
C LYS A 187 7.50 28.74 9.95
N LEU A 188 6.92 28.75 8.75
CA LEU A 188 7.49 28.06 7.59
C LEU A 188 8.06 28.98 6.50
N THR A 189 7.97 30.30 6.69
CA THR A 189 8.44 31.32 5.73
C THR A 189 9.90 31.73 5.92
N THR A 190 10.66 31.04 6.77
CA THR A 190 12.09 31.31 6.99
C THR A 190 12.93 30.16 6.42
N PHE A 191 13.12 30.19 5.11
CA PHE A 191 14.21 29.53 4.39
C PHE A 191 14.89 30.57 3.50
#